data_AF-A0A829WMJ8-F1
#
_entry.id   AF-A0A829WMJ8-F1
#
_cell.length_a   1.000
_cell.length_b   1.000
_cell.length_c   1.000
_cell.angle_alpha   90.00
_cell.angle_beta   90.00
_cell.angle_gamma   90.00
#
_symmetry.space_group_name_H-M   'P 1'
#
loop_
_entity.id
_entity.type
_entity.pdbx_description
1 polymer ?
#
loop_
_entity_poly.entity_id
_entity_poly.type
_entity_poly.pdbx_seq_one_letter_code
_entity_poly.pdbx_strand_id
1 'polypeptide(L)'
;MEIKINDYYEPDHFRAICEDNYNISRTCEYEKNEMHHIHNTSEVLLVEDGAADYYISGKKYHVEPYDILVIGAMEHHLRRIDRLPFSRYGFTVKPTYYRSIILDHDLQKVFGTPSPEVFVQNYKNVDRAVFGHLIDMLCYLKEESEVHKPFRTQIQRTIITQIAVLLFRTFRFKMKS
;
A
#
# COMPACT_ATOMS: atom_id res chain seq x y z
N MET A 1 13.23 12.04 4.24
CA MET A 1 12.96 11.61 5.65
C MET A 1 12.69 10.12 5.64
N GLU A 2 13.23 9.34 6.56
CA GLU A 2 12.91 7.91 6.68
C GLU A 2 11.67 7.73 7.58
N ILE A 3 10.71 6.90 7.18
CA ILE A 3 9.54 6.59 8.03
C ILE A 3 10.02 5.67 9.15
N LYS A 4 9.82 6.11 10.40
CA LYS A 4 10.17 5.32 11.57
C LYS A 4 9.30 4.05 11.66
N ILE A 5 9.93 2.96 12.07
CA ILE A 5 9.31 1.64 12.22
C ILE A 5 8.39 1.63 13.44
N ASN A 6 7.16 1.17 13.25
CA ASN A 6 6.15 1.02 14.32
C ASN A 6 5.93 2.31 15.14
N ASP A 7 6.17 3.49 14.55
CA ASP A 7 6.06 4.79 15.23
C ASP A 7 4.62 5.30 15.18
N TYR A 8 3.72 4.53 15.76
CA TYR A 8 2.31 4.87 15.89
C TYR A 8 1.70 4.16 17.09
N TYR A 9 0.63 4.73 17.63
CA TYR A 9 -0.23 4.04 18.59
C TYR A 9 -1.26 3.19 17.81
N GLU A 10 -1.35 1.90 18.11
CA GLU A 10 -2.17 0.92 17.36
C GLU A 10 -3.62 1.39 17.14
N PRO A 11 -4.36 1.88 18.16
CA PRO A 11 -5.70 2.43 17.95
C PRO A 11 -5.74 3.62 16.99
N ASP A 12 -4.75 4.50 17.01
CA ASP A 12 -4.70 5.65 16.10
C ASP A 12 -4.37 5.20 14.67
N HIS A 13 -3.53 4.17 14.52
CA HIS A 13 -3.26 3.57 13.22
C HIS A 13 -4.51 2.91 12.64
N PHE A 14 -5.23 2.13 13.46
CA PHE A 14 -6.49 1.52 13.05
C PHE A 14 -7.56 2.57 12.69
N ARG A 15 -7.65 3.66 13.47
CA ARG A 15 -8.49 4.81 13.12
C ARG A 15 -8.07 5.40 11.78
N ALA A 16 -6.78 5.65 11.57
CA ALA A 16 -6.26 6.26 10.35
C ALA A 16 -6.60 5.43 9.10
N ILE A 17 -6.41 4.11 9.13
CA ILE A 17 -6.76 3.23 8.01
C ILE A 17 -8.28 3.12 7.78
N CYS A 18 -9.12 3.54 8.73
CA CYS A 18 -10.58 3.58 8.58
C CYS A 18 -11.11 4.97 8.20
N GLU A 19 -10.50 6.04 8.70
CA GLU A 19 -11.06 7.39 8.74
C GLU A 19 -10.29 8.43 7.92
N ASP A 20 -8.98 8.28 7.77
CA ASP A 20 -8.19 9.31 7.10
C ASP A 20 -8.27 9.13 5.58
N ASN A 21 -8.09 10.22 4.82
CA ASN A 21 -8.12 10.18 3.36
C ASN A 21 -7.02 9.28 2.78
N TYR A 22 -5.88 9.27 3.44
CA TYR A 22 -4.79 8.34 3.23
C TYR A 22 -3.93 8.27 4.50
N ASN A 23 -3.15 7.20 4.66
CA ASN A 23 -2.14 7.07 5.70
C ASN A 23 -0.90 6.34 5.17
N ILE A 24 0.27 6.64 5.74
CA ILE A 24 1.53 5.97 5.43
C ILE A 24 2.13 5.44 6.72
N SER A 25 2.54 4.17 6.72
CA SER A 25 3.22 3.51 7.83
C SER A 25 4.42 2.72 7.34
N ARG A 26 5.36 2.46 8.26
CA ARG A 26 6.38 1.42 8.11
C ARG A 26 6.29 0.51 9.31
N THR A 27 6.11 -0.77 9.06
CA THR A 27 5.94 -1.78 10.12
C THR A 27 7.06 -2.79 10.05
N CYS A 28 7.50 -3.28 11.20
CA CYS A 28 8.44 -4.39 11.30
C CYS A 28 8.04 -5.29 12.47
N GLU A 29 7.80 -6.56 12.16
CA GLU A 29 7.41 -7.57 13.13
C GLU A 29 8.64 -8.45 13.41
N TYR A 30 8.95 -8.63 14.70
CA TYR A 30 10.08 -9.46 15.15
C TYR A 30 9.63 -10.80 15.75
N GLU A 31 8.32 -11.03 15.82
CA GLU A 31 7.72 -12.26 16.29
C GLU A 31 6.63 -12.71 15.31
N LYS A 32 6.41 -14.02 15.24
CA LYS A 32 5.31 -14.56 14.43
C LYS A 32 4.00 -14.22 15.14
N ASN A 33 3.11 -13.56 14.42
CA ASN A 33 1.77 -13.26 14.89
C ASN A 33 0.77 -13.41 13.74
N GLU A 34 -0.51 -13.35 14.11
CA GLU A 34 -1.62 -13.32 13.19
C GLU A 34 -2.45 -12.06 13.43
N MET A 35 -2.91 -11.45 12.34
CA MET A 35 -3.73 -10.23 12.40
C MET A 35 -4.88 -10.39 11.42
N HIS A 36 -6.10 -10.11 11.89
CA HIS A 36 -7.33 -10.17 11.13
C HIS A 36 -8.05 -8.83 11.21
N HIS A 37 -8.40 -8.23 10.07
CA HIS A 37 -9.22 -7.03 10.06
C HIS A 37 -9.89 -6.75 8.71
N ILE A 38 -10.73 -5.71 8.72
CA ILE A 38 -11.37 -5.09 7.57
C ILE A 38 -11.31 -3.58 7.78
N HIS A 39 -11.08 -2.82 6.71
CA HIS A 39 -11.05 -1.36 6.75
C HIS A 39 -11.60 -0.72 5.47
N ASN A 40 -11.96 0.56 5.57
CA ASN A 40 -12.63 1.31 4.50
C ASN A 40 -11.67 1.89 3.43
N THR A 41 -10.37 1.69 3.60
CA THR A 41 -9.34 2.13 2.65
C THR A 41 -8.84 0.96 1.81
N SER A 42 -8.39 1.26 0.58
CA SER A 42 -7.52 0.34 -0.14
C SER A 42 -6.12 0.42 0.46
N GLU A 43 -5.40 -0.69 0.51
CA GLU A 43 -4.05 -0.79 1.06
C GLU A 43 -3.07 -1.25 -0.02
N VAL A 44 -1.90 -0.63 -0.07
CA VAL A 44 -0.74 -1.03 -0.88
C VAL A 44 0.41 -1.31 0.08
N LEU A 45 0.89 -2.55 0.07
CA LEU A 45 1.96 -3.04 0.93
C LEU A 45 3.21 -3.34 0.10
N LEU A 46 4.31 -2.65 0.40
CA LEU A 46 5.62 -2.89 -0.20
C LEU A 46 6.46 -3.71 0.78
N VAL A 47 6.74 -4.97 0.45
CA VAL A 47 7.46 -5.89 1.34
C VAL A 47 8.96 -5.71 1.19
N GLU A 48 9.62 -5.32 2.29
CA GLU A 48 11.05 -5.00 2.32
C GLU A 48 11.89 -6.19 2.82
N ASP A 49 11.44 -6.88 3.87
CA ASP A 49 12.10 -8.07 4.42
C ASP A 49 11.09 -9.10 4.93
N GLY A 50 11.54 -10.34 5.10
CA GLY A 50 10.74 -11.45 5.62
C GLY A 50 9.82 -12.07 4.58
N ALA A 51 8.77 -12.74 5.05
CA ALA A 51 7.73 -13.31 4.20
C ALA A 51 6.45 -13.52 5.00
N ALA A 52 5.29 -13.44 4.35
CA ALA A 52 4.01 -13.69 4.98
C ALA A 52 2.98 -14.24 3.99
N ASP A 53 2.01 -14.98 4.53
CA ASP A 53 0.81 -15.38 3.82
C ASP A 53 -0.33 -14.42 4.18
N TYR A 54 -0.94 -13.83 3.16
CA TYR A 54 -2.17 -13.06 3.26
C TYR A 54 -3.34 -13.87 2.71
N TYR A 55 -4.46 -13.87 3.42
CA TYR A 55 -5.70 -14.48 2.99
C TYR A 55 -6.73 -13.37 2.81
N ILE A 56 -7.00 -12.96 1.57
CA ILE A 56 -7.93 -11.89 1.24
C ILE A 56 -9.17 -12.52 0.64
N SER A 57 -10.33 -12.36 1.28
CA SER A 57 -11.59 -12.99 0.86
C SER A 57 -11.45 -14.50 0.60
N GLY A 58 -10.66 -15.18 1.45
CA GLY A 58 -10.39 -16.63 1.37
C GLY A 58 -9.32 -17.06 0.35
N LYS A 59 -8.77 -16.13 -0.45
CA LYS A 59 -7.71 -16.42 -1.43
C LYS A 59 -6.34 -16.14 -0.84
N LYS A 60 -5.39 -17.04 -1.08
CA LYS A 60 -4.02 -16.96 -0.54
C LYS A 60 -3.10 -16.14 -1.45
N TYR A 61 -2.32 -15.24 -0.84
CA TYR A 61 -1.28 -14.43 -1.46
C TYR A 61 -0.01 -14.57 -0.61
N HIS A 62 1.03 -15.16 -1.17
CA HIS A 62 2.33 -15.25 -0.49
C HIS A 62 3.21 -14.09 -0.93
N VAL A 63 3.70 -13.32 0.04
CA VAL A 63 4.55 -12.15 -0.19
C VAL A 63 5.96 -12.35 0.36
N GLU A 64 6.94 -11.86 -0.39
CA GLU A 64 8.38 -11.87 -0.09
C GLU A 64 9.00 -10.50 -0.48
N PRO A 65 10.29 -10.24 -0.21
CA PRO A 65 10.91 -8.95 -0.52
C PRO A 65 10.76 -8.57 -1.99
N TYR A 66 10.47 -7.29 -2.23
CA TYR A 66 10.18 -6.70 -3.54
C TYR A 66 8.83 -7.09 -4.16
N ASP A 67 7.97 -7.81 -3.44
CA ASP A 67 6.58 -7.95 -3.82
C ASP A 67 5.76 -6.72 -3.38
N ILE A 68 4.71 -6.41 -4.15
CA ILE A 68 3.71 -5.40 -3.77
C ILE A 68 2.35 -6.08 -3.65
N LEU A 69 1.75 -6.06 -2.46
CA LEU A 69 0.38 -6.57 -2.27
C LEU A 69 -0.60 -5.39 -2.26
N VAL A 70 -1.69 -5.51 -3.03
CA VAL A 70 -2.79 -4.55 -3.00
C VAL A 70 -4.03 -5.24 -2.44
N ILE A 71 -4.65 -4.60 -1.44
CA ILE A 71 -5.90 -5.04 -0.83
C ILE A 71 -6.95 -3.95 -1.06
N GLY A 72 -8.07 -4.31 -1.67
CA GLY A 72 -9.19 -3.42 -1.91
C GLY A 72 -9.89 -3.01 -0.62
N ALA A 73 -10.53 -1.84 -0.65
CA ALA A 73 -11.36 -1.39 0.46
C ALA A 73 -12.49 -2.37 0.78
N MET A 74 -12.78 -2.52 2.07
CA MET A 74 -13.82 -3.40 2.61
C MET A 74 -13.62 -4.89 2.30
N GLU A 75 -12.39 -5.32 2.03
CA GLU A 75 -12.06 -6.74 1.92
C GLU A 75 -11.51 -7.28 3.24
N HIS A 76 -12.19 -8.27 3.80
CA HIS A 76 -11.70 -8.97 4.98
C HIS A 76 -10.42 -9.73 4.65
N HIS A 77 -9.39 -9.55 5.47
CA HIS A 77 -8.13 -10.24 5.27
C HIS A 77 -7.43 -10.62 6.58
N LEU A 78 -6.62 -11.67 6.47
CA LEU A 78 -5.79 -12.24 7.54
C LEU A 78 -4.34 -12.28 7.07
N ARG A 79 -3.40 -11.90 7.94
CA ARG A 79 -1.95 -12.09 7.73
C ARG A 79 -1.42 -13.16 8.68
N ARG A 80 -0.58 -14.06 8.16
CA ARG A 80 0.26 -14.99 8.92
C ARG A 80 1.72 -14.82 8.52
N ILE A 81 2.59 -14.49 9.47
CA ILE A 81 4.02 -14.28 9.19
C ILE A 81 4.73 -15.63 9.08
N ASP A 82 5.50 -15.81 8.00
CA ASP A 82 6.28 -17.01 7.73
C ASP A 82 7.77 -16.81 8.07
N ARG A 83 8.39 -15.72 7.57
CA ARG A 83 9.81 -15.39 7.76
C ARG A 83 9.98 -14.02 8.43
N LEU A 84 10.83 -13.98 9.46
CA LEU A 84 11.15 -12.79 10.26
C LEU A 84 12.58 -12.29 9.96
N PRO A 85 12.88 -11.00 10.24
CA PRO A 85 11.90 -9.95 10.54
C PRO A 85 11.00 -9.70 9.34
N PHE A 86 9.73 -9.37 9.58
CA PHE A 86 8.81 -9.04 8.49
C PHE A 86 8.59 -7.53 8.45
N SER A 87 9.27 -6.84 7.54
CA SER A 87 9.18 -5.39 7.38
C SER A 87 8.47 -5.01 6.08
N ARG A 88 7.64 -3.98 6.15
CA ARG A 88 6.92 -3.44 4.99
C ARG A 88 6.52 -1.99 5.17
N TYR A 89 6.41 -1.28 4.05
CA TYR A 89 5.73 0.01 3.98
C TYR A 89 4.25 -0.23 3.64
N GLY A 90 3.38 0.50 4.32
CA GLY A 90 1.94 0.52 4.07
C GLY A 90 1.51 1.89 3.56
N PHE A 91 0.72 1.88 2.49
CA PHE A 91 0.00 3.05 1.99
C PHE A 91 -1.48 2.73 1.92
N THR A 92 -2.28 3.37 2.76
CA THR A 92 -3.73 3.26 2.68
C THR A 92 -4.35 4.50 2.07
N VAL A 93 -5.40 4.35 1.28
CA VAL A 93 -6.11 5.47 0.65
C VAL A 93 -7.60 5.18 0.50
N LYS A 94 -8.43 6.16 0.83
CA LYS A 94 -9.88 6.02 0.73
C LYS A 94 -10.35 6.01 -0.72
N PRO A 95 -11.28 5.12 -1.10
CA PRO A 95 -11.90 5.14 -2.42
C PRO A 95 -12.49 6.47 -2.83
N THR A 96 -13.23 7.13 -1.93
CA THR A 96 -13.79 8.47 -2.20
C THR A 96 -12.71 9.51 -2.45
N TYR A 97 -11.56 9.39 -1.78
CA TYR A 97 -10.46 10.33 -1.92
C TYR A 97 -9.71 10.14 -3.23
N TYR A 98 -9.20 8.94 -3.53
CA TYR A 98 -8.45 8.74 -4.78
C TYR A 98 -9.34 8.94 -6.02
N ARG A 99 -10.64 8.64 -5.97
CA ARG A 99 -11.58 8.93 -7.07
C ARG A 99 -11.78 10.43 -7.31
N SER A 100 -11.60 11.25 -6.28
CA SER A 100 -11.66 12.72 -6.42
C SER A 100 -10.39 13.32 -7.04
N ILE A 101 -9.28 12.58 -7.03
CA ILE A 101 -7.96 13.03 -7.51
C ILE A 101 -7.65 12.43 -8.89
N ILE A 102 -7.97 11.15 -9.08
CA ILE A 102 -7.68 10.36 -10.26
C ILE A 102 -8.99 10.16 -11.02
N LEU A 103 -9.22 10.96 -12.05
CA LEU A 103 -10.45 10.90 -12.85
C LEU A 103 -10.47 9.70 -13.82
N ASP A 104 -9.30 9.20 -14.20
CA ASP A 104 -9.17 8.06 -15.10
C ASP A 104 -9.54 6.75 -14.37
N HIS A 105 -10.61 6.10 -14.84
CA HIS A 105 -11.12 4.86 -14.24
C HIS A 105 -10.22 3.66 -14.42
N ASP A 106 -9.39 3.61 -15.47
CA ASP A 106 -8.41 2.54 -15.63
C ASP A 106 -7.29 2.69 -14.60
N LEU A 107 -6.84 3.93 -14.37
CA LEU A 107 -5.82 4.21 -13.37
C LEU A 107 -6.29 3.89 -11.94
N GLN A 108 -7.59 4.07 -11.64
CA GLN A 108 -8.15 3.70 -10.34
C GLN A 108 -8.04 2.19 -10.01
N LYS A 109 -7.89 1.32 -11.02
CA LYS A 109 -7.82 -0.15 -10.82
C LYS A 109 -6.62 -0.61 -10.01
N VAL A 110 -5.56 0.19 -9.94
CA VAL A 110 -4.35 -0.13 -9.18
C VAL A 110 -4.59 -0.28 -7.68
N PHE A 111 -5.72 0.21 -7.17
CA PHE A 111 -6.14 0.14 -5.77
C PHE A 111 -7.12 -1.00 -5.48
N GLY A 112 -7.34 -1.92 -6.42
CA GLY A 112 -8.16 -3.12 -6.22
C GLY A 112 -7.30 -4.36 -6.03
N THR A 113 -7.81 -5.33 -5.26
CA THR A 113 -7.15 -6.63 -5.09
C THR A 113 -7.05 -7.36 -6.43
N PRO A 114 -5.85 -7.73 -6.90
CA PRO A 114 -5.69 -8.57 -8.08
C PRO A 114 -6.18 -10.00 -7.81
N SER A 115 -6.49 -10.77 -8.85
CA SER A 115 -6.62 -12.22 -8.66
C SER A 115 -5.26 -12.83 -8.27
N PRO A 116 -5.21 -13.98 -7.59
CA PRO A 116 -3.94 -14.63 -7.24
C PRO A 116 -3.05 -14.89 -8.47
N GLU A 117 -3.64 -15.23 -9.61
CA GLU A 117 -2.92 -15.48 -10.86
C GLU A 117 -2.26 -14.18 -11.37
N VAL A 118 -3.01 -13.08 -11.37
CA VAL A 118 -2.49 -11.77 -11.78
C VAL A 118 -1.44 -11.26 -10.81
N PHE A 119 -1.63 -11.48 -9.50
CA PHE A 119 -0.66 -11.15 -8.46
C PHE A 119 0.68 -11.83 -8.73
N VAL A 120 0.70 -13.15 -8.92
CA VAL A 120 1.93 -13.91 -9.19
C VAL A 120 2.63 -13.41 -10.46
N GLN A 121 1.87 -13.02 -11.48
CA GLN A 121 2.43 -12.60 -12.77
C GLN A 121 3.03 -11.18 -12.75
N ASN A 122 2.40 -10.24 -12.05
CA ASN A 122 2.65 -8.81 -12.25
C ASN A 122 3.06 -8.04 -10.98
N TYR A 123 2.87 -8.62 -9.79
CA TYR A 123 3.05 -7.94 -8.51
C TYR A 123 4.26 -8.46 -7.71
N LYS A 124 4.86 -9.56 -8.17
CA LYS A 124 6.02 -10.17 -7.52
C LYS A 124 7.34 -9.71 -8.13
N ASN A 125 8.39 -9.67 -7.30
CA ASN A 125 9.76 -9.32 -7.71
C ASN A 125 9.83 -8.03 -8.54
N VAL A 126 9.21 -6.96 -8.05
CA VAL A 126 9.21 -5.65 -8.70
C VAL A 126 10.65 -5.16 -8.85
N ASP A 127 10.94 -4.49 -9.97
CA ASP A 127 12.25 -3.89 -10.23
C ASP A 127 12.69 -3.01 -9.04
N ARG A 128 13.93 -3.18 -8.59
CA ARG A 128 14.42 -2.55 -7.36
C ARG A 128 14.48 -1.03 -7.46
N ALA A 129 14.74 -0.47 -8.64
CA ALA A 129 14.75 0.98 -8.83
C ALA A 129 13.33 1.54 -8.73
N VAL A 130 12.36 0.85 -9.34
CA VAL A 130 10.94 1.21 -9.21
C VAL A 130 10.45 1.07 -7.76
N PHE A 131 10.81 -0.01 -7.09
CA PHE A 131 10.44 -0.27 -5.69
C PHE A 131 11.02 0.79 -4.75
N GLY A 132 12.30 1.13 -4.89
CA GLY A 132 12.93 2.22 -4.14
C GLY A 132 12.28 3.57 -4.42
N HIS A 133 11.97 3.86 -5.68
CA HIS A 133 11.30 5.10 -6.05
C HIS A 133 9.88 5.24 -5.45
N LEU A 134 9.13 4.13 -5.37
CA LEU A 134 7.85 4.11 -4.66
C LEU A 134 8.03 4.43 -3.17
N ILE A 135 9.03 3.83 -2.50
CA ILE A 135 9.35 4.12 -1.09
C ILE A 135 9.71 5.60 -0.89
N ASP A 136 10.53 6.18 -1.77
CA ASP A 136 10.90 7.59 -1.69
C ASP A 136 9.66 8.50 -1.80
N MET A 137 8.73 8.17 -2.70
CA MET A 137 7.46 8.90 -2.82
C MET A 137 6.59 8.76 -1.57
N LEU A 138 6.52 7.58 -0.93
CA LEU A 138 5.79 7.38 0.32
C LEU A 138 6.40 8.19 1.47
N CYS A 139 7.72 8.18 1.58
CA CYS A 139 8.46 8.98 2.54
C CYS A 139 8.20 10.48 2.36
N TYR A 140 8.21 10.97 1.11
CA TYR A 140 7.95 12.37 0.82
C TYR A 140 6.47 12.74 1.07
N LEU A 141 5.53 11.85 0.73
CA LEU A 141 4.11 12.04 1.03
C LEU A 141 3.86 12.13 2.55
N LYS A 142 4.53 11.29 3.34
CA LYS A 142 4.47 11.33 4.81
C LYS A 142 4.99 12.67 5.35
N GLU A 143 6.11 13.16 4.85
CA GLU A 143 6.65 14.48 5.23
C GLU A 143 5.65 15.61 4.95
N GLU A 144 5.04 15.62 3.76
CA GLU A 144 4.04 16.62 3.37
C GLU A 144 2.73 16.51 4.18
N SER A 145 2.48 15.38 4.84
CA SER A 145 1.34 15.21 5.75
C SER A 145 1.59 15.83 7.14
N GLU A 146 2.85 15.91 7.56
CA GLU A 146 3.26 16.36 8.89
C GLU A 146 3.65 17.84 8.93
N VAL A 147 4.22 18.36 7.84
CA VAL A 147 4.68 19.74 7.76
C VAL A 147 3.65 20.62 7.05
N HIS A 148 3.23 21.70 7.70
CA HIS A 148 2.35 22.70 7.08
C HIS A 148 3.14 23.61 6.12
N LYS A 149 3.16 23.24 4.83
CA LYS A 149 3.78 24.02 3.75
C LYS A 149 2.71 24.60 2.79
N PRO A 150 2.99 25.73 2.11
CA PRO A 150 2.15 26.21 1.01
C PRO A 150 1.94 25.12 -0.05
N PHE A 151 0.73 25.03 -0.59
CA PHE A 151 0.35 24.04 -1.62
C PHE A 151 0.50 22.56 -1.23
N ARG A 152 0.66 22.22 0.06
CA ARG A 152 0.82 20.82 0.52
C ARG A 152 -0.23 19.87 -0.07
N THR A 153 -1.51 20.27 -0.11
CA THR A 153 -2.60 19.43 -0.63
C THR A 153 -2.41 19.14 -2.12
N GLN A 154 -1.88 20.09 -2.88
CA GLN A 154 -1.60 19.91 -4.30
C GLN A 154 -0.44 18.92 -4.50
N ILE A 155 0.62 19.04 -3.70
CA ILE A 155 1.74 18.10 -3.73
C ILE A 155 1.27 16.69 -3.32
N GLN A 156 0.53 16.55 -2.23
CA GLN A 156 -0.02 15.27 -1.78
C GLN A 156 -0.83 14.58 -2.89
N ARG A 157 -1.76 15.31 -3.52
CA ARG A 157 -2.55 14.81 -4.66
C ARG A 157 -1.65 14.38 -5.82
N THR A 158 -0.66 15.20 -6.16
CA THR A 158 0.27 14.93 -7.26
C THR A 158 1.11 13.68 -7.00
N ILE A 159 1.60 13.47 -5.77
CA ILE A 159 2.36 12.28 -5.39
C ILE A 159 1.45 11.04 -5.44
N ILE A 160 0.23 11.10 -4.91
CA ILE A 160 -0.72 9.97 -4.97
C ILE A 160 -1.03 9.59 -6.41
N THR A 161 -1.23 10.57 -7.30
CA THR A 161 -1.41 10.31 -8.74
C THR A 161 -0.16 9.69 -9.37
N GLN A 162 1.04 10.17 -9.02
CA GLN A 162 2.30 9.58 -9.52
C GLN A 162 2.49 8.14 -9.06
N ILE A 163 2.21 7.83 -7.79
CA ILE A 163 2.21 6.47 -7.25
C ILE A 163 1.26 5.61 -8.08
N ALA A 164 0.01 6.06 -8.29
CA ALA A 164 -0.95 5.30 -9.09
C ALA A 164 -0.44 5.02 -10.51
N VAL A 165 0.15 6.01 -11.19
CA VAL A 165 0.71 5.86 -12.54
C VAL A 165 1.86 4.86 -12.54
N LEU A 166 2.74 4.92 -11.55
CA LEU A 166 3.88 4.02 -11.46
C LEU A 166 3.41 2.59 -11.21
N LEU A 167 2.47 2.38 -10.28
CA LEU A 167 1.83 1.09 -10.03
C LEU A 167 1.14 0.56 -11.30
N PHE A 168 0.41 1.39 -12.03
CA PHE A 168 -0.27 0.98 -13.27
C PHE A 168 0.71 0.41 -14.31
N ARG A 169 1.85 1.08 -14.48
CA ARG A 169 2.94 0.65 -15.38
C ARG A 169 3.59 -0.63 -14.88
N THR A 170 3.93 -0.69 -13.59
CA THR A 170 4.55 -1.86 -12.95
C THR A 170 3.67 -3.09 -13.06
N PHE A 171 2.38 -2.95 -12.79
CA PHE A 171 1.40 -4.04 -12.84
C PHE A 171 0.91 -4.37 -14.26
N ARG A 172 1.44 -3.68 -15.29
CA ARG A 172 1.16 -3.92 -16.71
C ARG A 172 -0.33 -3.86 -17.06
N PHE A 173 -1.06 -2.96 -16.41
CA PHE A 173 -2.45 -2.70 -16.79
C PHE A 173 -2.53 -2.15 -18.21
N LYS A 174 -3.68 -2.40 -18.86
CA LYS A 174 -4.00 -1.86 -20.19
C LYS A 174 -5.09 -0.81 -20.05
N MET A 175 -4.95 0.29 -20.80
CA MET A 175 -6.04 1.22 -21.00
C MET A 175 -7.13 0.55 -21.83
N LYS A 176 -8.39 0.80 -21.49
CA LYS A 176 -9.52 0.52 -22.36
C LYS A 176 -9.54 1.62 -23.43
N SER A 177 -9.30 1.20 -24.68
CA SER A 177 -9.46 2.04 -25.88
C SER A 177 -10.90 2.45 -26.10
#